data_AF-A0A7S2QZC3-F1
#
_entry.id   AF-A0A7S2QZC3-F1
#
_cell.length_a   1.000
_cell.length_b   1.000
_cell.length_c   1.000
_cell.angle_alpha   90.00
_cell.angle_beta   90.00
_cell.angle_gamma   90.00
#
_symmetry.space_group_name_H-M   'P 1'
#
loop_
_entity.id
_entity.type
_entity.pdbx_description
1 polymer ?
#
loop_
_entity_poly.entity_id
_entity_poly.type
_entity_poly.pdbx_seq_one_letter_code
_entity_poly.pdbx_strand_id
1 'polypeptide(L)'
;NFLEDSDVSVFAASHQAITYLRRLYDREKNYIYPHLTAIVDVTDGVVKGILWDDSCVFCSSDKCLENTYKFDGTMASIEEPTKGCYITREQCDAIHDAGGNECDLTVYFTWYGTDKDGKPLTSANQRFSMFNPRHIKDSFKDRLPNVNLPNWPW
;
A
#
# COMPACT_ATOMS: atom_id res chain seq x y z
N ASN A 1 6.91 -22.32 10.23
CA ASN A 1 6.40 -21.08 9.62
C ASN A 1 6.11 -20.07 10.72
N PHE A 2 6.95 -19.05 10.87
CA PHE A 2 6.90 -18.09 11.99
C PHE A 2 5.85 -16.98 11.82
N LEU A 3 5.04 -17.03 10.75
CA LEU A 3 4.12 -15.95 10.32
C LEU A 3 2.64 -16.31 10.45
N GLU A 4 2.28 -17.50 10.96
CA GLU A 4 0.87 -17.93 10.99
C GLU A 4 0.06 -17.39 12.18
N ASP A 5 0.71 -16.84 13.22
CA ASP A 5 0.05 -16.51 14.49
C ASP A 5 -0.04 -15.02 14.85
N SER A 6 0.34 -14.10 13.95
CA SER A 6 0.33 -12.66 14.27
C SER A 6 -0.03 -11.77 13.10
N ASP A 7 -0.66 -10.63 13.39
CA ASP A 7 -0.76 -9.52 12.45
C ASP A 7 0.63 -9.10 11.97
N VAL A 8 0.74 -8.80 10.67
CA VAL A 8 1.98 -8.29 10.07
C VAL A 8 1.73 -6.86 9.62
N SER A 9 2.62 -5.94 10.01
CA SER A 9 2.50 -4.52 9.67
C SER A 9 3.81 -3.98 9.10
N VAL A 10 3.68 -3.02 8.19
CA VAL A 10 4.77 -2.27 7.58
C VAL A 10 4.87 -0.92 8.28
N PHE A 11 6.08 -0.59 8.70
CA PHE A 11 6.42 0.71 9.26
C PHE A 11 7.50 1.37 8.39
N ALA A 12 7.30 2.65 8.08
CA ALA A 12 8.30 3.47 7.43
C ALA A 12 8.52 4.73 8.27
N ALA A 13 9.74 5.25 8.35
CA ALA A 13 9.97 6.52 9.03
C ALA A 13 11.11 7.27 8.38
N SER A 14 11.11 8.57 8.63
CA SER A 14 12.30 9.39 8.46
C SER A 14 12.96 9.62 9.80
N HIS A 15 14.22 10.04 9.81
CA HIS A 15 14.89 10.45 11.04
C HIS A 15 14.22 11.67 11.71
N GLN A 16 13.42 12.44 10.96
CA GLN A 16 12.76 13.68 11.43
C GLN A 16 11.31 13.46 11.86
N ALA A 17 10.66 12.38 11.42
CA ALA A 17 9.26 12.09 11.72
C ALA A 17 8.96 10.60 11.67
N ILE A 18 8.23 10.12 12.69
CA ILE A 18 7.59 8.80 12.70
C ILE A 18 6.27 8.87 11.92
N THR A 19 5.91 7.76 11.27
CA THR A 19 4.60 7.61 10.62
C THR A 19 3.73 6.57 11.34
N TYR A 20 2.59 6.23 10.74
CA TYR A 20 1.69 5.17 11.20
C TYR A 20 2.06 3.78 10.62
N LEU A 21 1.60 2.73 11.29
CA LEU A 21 1.71 1.36 10.79
C LEU A 21 0.70 1.13 9.68
N ARG A 22 1.12 0.53 8.56
CA ARG A 22 0.21 -0.02 7.54
C ARG A 22 0.12 -1.53 7.75
N ARG A 23 -1.06 -2.04 8.08
CA ARG A 23 -1.27 -3.48 8.24
C ARG A 23 -1.18 -4.14 6.86
N LEU A 24 -0.26 -5.10 6.75
CA LEU A 24 -0.09 -5.97 5.59
C LEU A 24 -0.98 -7.20 5.71
N TYR A 25 -1.01 -7.85 6.87
CA TYR A 25 -1.86 -9.01 7.13
C TYR A 25 -2.70 -8.75 8.38
N ASP A 26 -4.02 -8.77 8.20
CA ASP A 26 -5.02 -8.80 9.27
C ASP A 26 -5.45 -10.24 9.47
N ARG A 27 -4.97 -10.84 10.56
CA ARG A 27 -5.15 -12.27 10.87
C ARG A 27 -6.58 -12.58 11.29
N GLU A 28 -7.25 -11.65 11.99
CA GLU A 28 -8.64 -11.85 12.42
C GLU A 28 -9.58 -11.92 11.22
N LYS A 29 -9.34 -11.10 10.19
CA LYS A 29 -10.16 -11.07 8.97
C LYS A 29 -9.64 -11.97 7.85
N ASN A 30 -8.42 -12.49 7.97
CA ASN A 30 -7.68 -13.16 6.91
C ASN A 30 -7.54 -12.31 5.63
N TYR A 31 -7.22 -11.02 5.83
CA TYR A 31 -7.05 -10.06 4.74
C TYR A 31 -5.59 -9.68 4.56
N ILE A 32 -5.15 -9.62 3.31
CA ILE A 32 -3.82 -9.16 2.91
C ILE A 32 -3.98 -7.85 2.14
N TYR A 33 -3.16 -6.85 2.48
CA TYR A 33 -3.10 -5.53 1.86
C TYR A 33 -1.76 -5.38 1.11
N PRO A 34 -1.65 -5.89 -0.13
CA PRO A 34 -0.37 -6.11 -0.79
C PRO A 34 0.25 -4.82 -1.35
N HIS A 35 -0.56 -3.80 -1.66
CA HIS A 35 -0.09 -2.62 -2.38
C HIS A 35 -0.13 -1.39 -1.50
N LEU A 36 1.03 -0.78 -1.30
CA LEU A 36 1.21 0.46 -0.57
C LEU A 36 1.99 1.45 -1.43
N THR A 37 1.67 2.74 -1.31
CA THR A 37 2.48 3.80 -1.92
C THR A 37 2.93 4.78 -0.83
N ALA A 38 4.23 4.84 -0.61
CA ALA A 38 4.88 5.75 0.33
C ALA A 38 5.28 7.05 -0.40
N ILE A 39 4.88 8.18 0.17
CA ILE A 39 5.24 9.52 -0.29
C ILE A 39 6.36 10.03 0.61
N VAL A 40 7.56 10.13 0.04
CA VAL A 40 8.74 10.66 0.72
C VAL A 40 8.74 12.18 0.57
N ASP A 41 8.51 12.88 1.68
CA ASP A 41 8.52 14.34 1.72
C ASP A 41 9.94 14.87 1.89
N VAL A 42 10.39 15.73 0.98
CA VAL A 42 11.75 16.26 0.91
C VAL A 42 11.69 17.78 0.81
N THR A 43 12.40 18.46 1.70
CA THR A 43 12.59 19.92 1.62
C THR A 43 14.07 20.22 1.59
N ASP A 44 14.50 20.95 0.55
CA ASP A 44 15.89 21.35 0.33
C ASP A 44 16.86 20.15 0.33
N GLY A 45 16.43 19.04 -0.26
CA GLY A 45 17.21 17.80 -0.33
C GLY A 45 17.25 16.99 0.96
N VAL A 46 16.49 17.37 1.99
CA VAL A 46 16.41 16.67 3.27
C VAL A 46 15.04 16.01 3.43
N VAL A 47 15.04 14.69 3.69
CA VAL A 47 13.81 13.94 3.99
C VAL A 47 13.22 14.42 5.32
N LYS A 48 11.98 14.92 5.27
CA LYS A 48 11.22 15.45 6.40
C LYS A 48 10.25 14.43 6.99
N GLY A 49 9.72 13.55 6.15
CA GLY A 49 8.69 12.61 6.57
C GLY A 49 8.37 11.57 5.51
N ILE A 50 7.56 10.59 5.92
CA ILE A 50 6.94 9.61 5.03
C ILE A 50 5.45 9.62 5.29
N LEU A 51 4.69 9.92 4.25
CA LEU A 51 3.23 9.85 4.21
C LEU A 51 2.82 8.64 3.38
N TRP A 52 1.55 8.25 3.47
CA TRP A 52 0.98 7.17 2.66
C TRP A 52 -0.06 7.71 1.70
N ASP A 53 -0.05 7.21 0.46
CA ASP A 53 -1.05 7.53 -0.55
C ASP A 53 -2.32 6.66 -0.39
N ASP A 54 -3.39 7.06 -1.08
CA ASP A 54 -4.61 6.29 -1.17
C ASP A 54 -4.38 4.99 -1.95
N SER A 55 -4.37 3.88 -1.22
CA SER A 55 -4.19 2.55 -1.80
C SER A 55 -5.51 1.92 -2.25
N CYS A 56 -6.66 2.62 -2.13
CA CYS A 56 -7.94 2.17 -2.71
C CYS A 56 -7.95 2.15 -4.23
N VAL A 57 -7.02 2.84 -4.89
CA VAL A 57 -6.95 2.88 -6.37
C VAL A 57 -6.66 1.52 -7.01
N PHE A 58 -6.17 0.58 -6.22
CA PHE A 58 -5.91 -0.80 -6.63
C PHE A 58 -7.14 -1.71 -6.49
N CYS A 59 -8.35 -1.18 -6.27
CA CYS A 59 -9.53 -2.04 -6.14
C CYS A 59 -10.88 -1.34 -6.31
N SER A 60 -11.96 -2.12 -6.37
CA SER A 60 -13.34 -1.65 -6.17
C SER A 60 -13.55 -1.13 -4.74
N SER A 61 -14.50 -0.22 -4.55
CA SER A 61 -14.73 0.45 -3.27
C SER A 61 -15.17 -0.51 -2.15
N ASP A 62 -15.83 -1.63 -2.48
CA ASP A 62 -16.23 -2.68 -1.52
C ASP A 62 -15.04 -3.51 -1.01
N LYS A 63 -13.88 -3.36 -1.64
CA LYS A 63 -12.63 -4.05 -1.28
C LYS A 63 -11.58 -3.12 -0.69
N CYS A 64 -11.96 -1.87 -0.38
CA CYS A 64 -11.07 -0.93 0.29
C CYS A 64 -11.50 -0.69 1.74
N LEU A 65 -10.63 -1.06 2.68
CA LEU A 65 -10.88 -0.97 4.12
C LEU A 65 -9.75 -0.26 4.84
N GLU A 66 -10.03 0.20 6.06
CA GLU A 66 -9.03 0.77 6.96
C GLU A 66 -7.91 -0.23 7.22
N ASN A 67 -6.67 0.22 7.06
CA ASN A 67 -5.48 -0.59 7.38
C ASN A 67 -4.34 0.24 8.00
N THR A 68 -4.62 1.45 8.47
CA THR A 68 -3.64 2.30 9.16
C THR A 68 -3.85 2.27 10.67
N TYR A 69 -2.77 2.02 11.40
CA TYR A 69 -2.77 1.82 12.85
C TYR A 69 -1.67 2.64 13.53
N LYS A 70 -1.90 2.96 14.81
CA LYS A 70 -0.87 3.47 15.71
C LYS A 70 -0.02 2.32 16.25
N PHE A 71 1.11 2.64 16.86
CA PHE A 71 2.02 1.66 17.46
C PHE A 71 1.42 0.87 18.63
N ASP A 72 0.38 1.39 19.28
CA ASP A 72 -0.38 0.68 20.31
C ASP A 72 -1.39 -0.32 19.72
N GLY A 73 -1.45 -0.46 18.39
CA GLY A 73 -2.35 -1.36 17.69
C GLY A 73 -3.76 -0.80 17.45
N THR A 74 -4.07 0.41 17.92
CA THR A 74 -5.36 1.06 17.65
C THR A 74 -5.42 1.65 16.24
N MET A 75 -6.60 1.73 15.64
CA MET A 75 -6.78 2.38 14.34
C MET A 75 -6.36 3.85 14.39
N ALA A 76 -5.67 4.31 13.36
CA ALA A 76 -5.34 5.72 13.20
C ALA A 76 -6.59 6.50 12.78
N SER A 77 -6.74 7.71 13.32
CA SER A 77 -7.78 8.68 12.92
C SER A 77 -7.06 9.96 12.55
N ILE A 78 -6.66 10.05 11.29
CA ILE A 78 -5.82 11.11 10.73
C ILE A 78 -6.43 11.63 9.43
N GLU A 79 -5.96 12.78 8.96
CA GLU A 79 -6.44 13.38 7.72
C GLU A 79 -5.85 12.70 6.47
N GLU A 80 -4.68 12.05 6.57
CA GLU A 80 -4.09 11.31 5.46
C GLU A 80 -4.90 10.06 5.08
N PRO A 81 -4.76 9.54 3.85
CA PRO A 81 -5.40 8.29 3.45
C PRO A 81 -5.04 7.12 4.38
N THR A 82 -6.06 6.51 5.00
CA THR A 82 -5.91 5.43 5.98
C THR A 82 -6.29 4.05 5.45
N LYS A 83 -6.84 3.98 4.23
CA LYS A 83 -7.38 2.76 3.65
C LYS A 83 -6.42 2.10 2.67
N GLY A 84 -6.69 0.83 2.40
CA GLY A 84 -6.00 0.03 1.39
C GLY A 84 -6.89 -1.09 0.86
N CYS A 85 -6.56 -1.52 -0.36
CA CYS A 85 -7.20 -2.65 -1.00
C CYS A 85 -6.77 -3.95 -0.36
N TYR A 86 -7.74 -4.82 -0.08
CA TYR A 86 -7.47 -6.14 0.43
C TYR A 86 -7.81 -7.24 -0.58
N ILE A 87 -7.12 -8.36 -0.42
CA ILE A 87 -7.49 -9.69 -0.93
C ILE A 87 -7.58 -10.65 0.25
N THR A 88 -8.27 -11.77 0.08
CA THR A 88 -8.29 -12.81 1.12
C THR A 88 -6.98 -13.60 1.12
N ARG A 89 -6.68 -14.24 2.25
CA ARG A 89 -5.54 -15.17 2.34
C ARG A 89 -5.63 -16.28 1.30
N GLU A 90 -6.80 -16.89 1.14
CA GLU A 90 -7.08 -17.93 0.14
C GLU A 90 -6.79 -17.44 -1.30
N GLN A 91 -7.18 -16.21 -1.61
CA GLN A 91 -6.90 -15.56 -2.88
C GLN A 91 -5.39 -15.40 -3.14
N CYS A 92 -4.62 -15.05 -2.10
CA CYS A 92 -3.17 -14.95 -2.20
C CYS A 92 -2.49 -16.32 -2.33
N ASP A 93 -2.92 -17.31 -1.56
CA ASP A 93 -2.38 -18.67 -1.63
C ASP A 93 -2.58 -19.24 -3.06
N ALA A 94 -3.76 -19.01 -3.66
CA ALA A 94 -4.04 -19.44 -5.03
C ALA A 94 -3.18 -18.71 -6.10
N ILE A 95 -2.78 -17.46 -5.87
CA ILE A 95 -1.81 -16.76 -6.74
C ILE A 95 -0.45 -17.44 -6.63
N HIS A 96 0.02 -17.68 -5.41
CA HIS A 96 1.32 -18.31 -5.19
C HIS A 96 1.40 -19.72 -5.77
N ASP A 97 0.35 -20.52 -5.59
CA ASP A 97 0.25 -21.86 -6.16
C ASP A 97 0.31 -21.85 -7.70
N ALA A 98 -0.18 -20.77 -8.32
CA ALA A 98 -0.08 -20.53 -9.75
C ALA A 98 1.23 -19.86 -10.19
N GLY A 99 2.17 -19.61 -9.27
CA GLY A 99 3.48 -19.02 -9.53
C GLY A 99 3.51 -17.50 -9.64
N GLY A 100 2.43 -16.82 -9.24
CA GLY A 100 2.37 -15.35 -9.17
C GLY A 100 2.91 -14.78 -7.86
N ASN A 101 3.05 -13.46 -7.83
CA ASN A 101 3.54 -12.70 -6.68
C ASN A 101 2.74 -11.41 -6.44
N GLU A 102 1.58 -11.27 -7.06
CA GLU A 102 0.77 -10.05 -7.00
C GLU A 102 0.18 -9.80 -5.61
N CYS A 103 0.18 -10.82 -4.73
CA CYS A 103 -0.19 -10.67 -3.33
C CYS A 103 0.99 -10.44 -2.38
N ASP A 104 2.23 -10.42 -2.89
CA ASP A 104 3.39 -10.05 -2.10
C ASP A 104 3.36 -8.56 -1.79
N LEU A 105 3.95 -8.19 -0.64
CA LEU A 105 4.12 -6.80 -0.26
C LEU A 105 4.89 -6.05 -1.35
N THR A 106 4.20 -5.10 -1.98
CA THR A 106 4.77 -4.16 -2.93
C THR A 106 4.61 -2.75 -2.40
N VAL A 107 5.75 -2.11 -2.12
CA VAL A 107 5.80 -0.71 -1.70
C VAL A 107 6.33 0.14 -2.84
N TYR A 108 5.48 1.01 -3.38
CA TYR A 108 5.86 2.02 -4.34
C TYR A 108 6.34 3.28 -3.61
N PHE A 109 7.36 3.93 -4.15
CA PHE A 109 7.89 5.17 -3.58
C PHE A 109 7.71 6.32 -4.56
N THR A 110 7.23 7.43 -4.05
CA THR A 110 7.19 8.70 -4.77
C THR A 110 7.82 9.79 -3.93
N TRP A 111 8.57 10.69 -4.56
CA TRP A 111 9.21 11.82 -3.89
C TRP A 111 8.42 13.10 -4.16
N TYR A 112 8.18 13.87 -3.10
CA TYR A 112 7.50 15.16 -3.12
C TYR A 112 8.39 16.25 -2.51
N GLY A 113 8.26 17.49 -3.00
CA GLY A 113 8.99 18.67 -2.51
C GLY A 113 10.19 19.06 -3.38
N THR A 114 11.32 19.44 -2.77
CA THR A 114 12.47 20.05 -3.47
C THR A 114 13.82 19.38 -3.17
N ASP A 115 14.72 19.38 -4.15
CA ASP A 115 16.12 19.01 -3.97
C ASP A 115 16.95 20.12 -3.27
N LYS A 116 18.24 19.87 -3.04
CA LYS A 116 19.15 20.80 -2.35
C LYS A 116 19.33 22.15 -3.05
N ASP A 117 19.01 22.23 -4.34
CA ASP A 117 19.13 23.43 -5.17
C ASP A 117 17.76 24.12 -5.33
N GLY A 118 16.74 23.68 -4.56
CA GLY A 118 15.37 24.20 -4.61
C GLY A 118 14.57 23.72 -5.82
N LYS A 119 15.07 22.74 -6.59
CA LYS A 119 14.34 22.24 -7.77
C LYS A 119 13.26 21.26 -7.36
N PRO A 120 12.03 21.38 -7.90
CA PRO A 120 10.95 20.46 -7.57
C PRO A 120 11.24 19.01 -7.99
N LEU A 121 10.92 18.05 -7.13
CA LEU A 121 10.93 16.63 -7.43
C LEU A 121 9.68 16.26 -8.24
N THR A 122 9.85 15.52 -9.33
CA THR A 122 8.78 15.32 -10.33
C THR A 122 7.99 14.03 -10.16
N SER A 123 8.51 13.05 -9.40
CA SER A 123 7.83 11.77 -9.15
C SER A 123 6.50 11.93 -8.41
N ALA A 124 6.27 13.04 -7.70
CA ALA A 124 5.01 13.34 -7.04
C ALA A 124 3.80 13.25 -7.99
N ASN A 125 3.98 13.66 -9.25
CA ASN A 125 2.96 13.60 -10.30
C ASN A 125 2.74 12.17 -10.85
N GLN A 126 3.51 11.20 -10.37
CA GLN A 126 3.44 9.79 -10.74
C GLN A 126 2.93 8.90 -9.60
N ARG A 127 2.26 9.49 -8.60
CA ARG A 127 1.57 8.71 -7.56
C ARG A 127 0.33 8.03 -8.15
N PHE A 128 0.05 6.79 -7.71
CA PHE A 128 -1.04 5.99 -8.27
C PHE A 128 -2.41 6.66 -8.11
N SER A 129 -2.62 7.40 -7.02
CA SER A 129 -3.85 8.16 -6.80
C SER A 129 -4.10 9.30 -7.79
N MET A 130 -3.08 9.72 -8.57
CA MET A 130 -3.24 10.74 -9.62
C MET A 130 -3.61 10.18 -10.98
N PHE A 131 -3.55 8.86 -11.17
CA PHE A 131 -3.91 8.22 -12.42
C PHE A 131 -5.35 7.72 -12.42
N ASN A 132 -5.88 7.46 -13.62
CA ASN A 132 -7.20 6.85 -13.75
C ASN A 132 -7.19 5.46 -13.08
N PRO A 133 -8.03 5.22 -12.07
CA PRO A 133 -8.05 3.94 -11.35
C PRO A 133 -8.22 2.76 -12.30
N ARG A 134 -9.01 2.87 -13.38
CA ARG A 134 -9.20 1.77 -14.35
C ARG A 134 -7.86 1.31 -14.95
N HIS A 135 -7.00 2.23 -15.38
CA HIS A 135 -5.73 1.87 -15.99
C HIS A 135 -4.79 1.22 -14.99
N ILE A 136 -4.85 1.65 -13.73
CA ILE A 136 -4.10 1.02 -12.65
C ILE A 136 -4.62 -0.41 -12.49
N LYS A 137 -5.91 -0.59 -12.23
CA LYS A 137 -6.55 -1.91 -12.09
C LYS A 137 -6.22 -2.87 -13.24
N ASP A 138 -6.34 -2.41 -14.47
CA ASP A 138 -6.02 -3.21 -15.67
C ASP A 138 -4.54 -3.63 -15.67
N SER A 139 -3.61 -2.73 -15.35
CA SER A 139 -2.19 -3.06 -15.25
C SER A 139 -1.87 -4.09 -14.18
N PHE A 140 -2.60 -4.11 -13.06
CA PHE A 140 -2.43 -5.16 -12.05
C PHE A 140 -3.06 -6.48 -12.49
N LYS A 141 -4.25 -6.41 -13.11
CA LYS A 141 -4.93 -7.57 -13.66
C LYS A 141 -4.07 -8.31 -14.70
N ASP A 142 -3.38 -7.57 -15.57
CA ASP A 142 -2.53 -8.13 -16.62
C ASP A 142 -1.29 -8.87 -16.10
N ARG A 143 -0.89 -8.63 -14.84
CA ARG A 143 0.22 -9.35 -14.20
C ARG A 143 -0.20 -10.67 -13.58
N LEU A 144 -1.47 -10.80 -13.19
CA LEU A 144 -1.96 -11.99 -12.49
C LEU A 144 -1.72 -13.27 -13.31
N PRO A 145 -1.33 -14.37 -12.66
CA PRO A 145 -1.34 -15.67 -13.30
C PRO A 145 -2.76 -16.06 -13.74
N ASN A 146 -2.87 -17.01 -14.67
CA ASN A 146 -4.16 -17.51 -15.15
C ASN A 146 -4.85 -18.37 -14.08
N VAL A 147 -5.45 -17.72 -13.08
CA VAL A 147 -6.17 -18.34 -11.98
C VAL A 147 -7.60 -17.79 -11.95
N ASN A 148 -8.58 -18.67 -11.75
CA ASN A 148 -9.97 -18.25 -11.62
C ASN A 148 -10.26 -17.90 -10.16
N LEU A 149 -10.22 -16.62 -9.83
CA LEU A 149 -10.41 -16.14 -8.47
C LEU A 149 -11.75 -15.39 -8.36
N PRO A 150 -12.79 -16.00 -7.75
CA PRO A 150 -14.07 -15.33 -7.60
C PRO A 150 -13.93 -14.10 -6.69
N ASN A 151 -14.67 -13.04 -7.04
CA ASN A 151 -14.73 -11.78 -6.27
C ASN A 151 -13.34 -11.14 -6.04
N TRP A 152 -12.47 -11.23 -7.04
CA TRP A 152 -11.21 -10.47 -7.08
C TRP A 152 -11.49 -8.96 -6.98
N PRO A 153 -10.63 -8.17 -6.34
CA PRO A 153 -10.94 -6.79 -5.97
C PRO A 153 -11.05 -5.73 -7.09
N TRP A 154 -11.55 -6.01 -8.29
CA TRP A 154 -11.66 -4.99 -9.37
C TRP A 154 -13.03 -4.35 -9.54
#